data_AF-A0A929HCJ2-F1
#
_entry.id   AF-A0A929HCJ2-F1
#
_cell.length_a   1.000
_cell.length_b   1.000
_cell.length_c   1.000
_cell.angle_alpha   90.00
_cell.angle_beta   90.00
_cell.angle_gamma   90.00
#
_symmetry.space_group_name_H-M   'P 1'
#
loop_
_entity.id
_entity.type
_entity.pdbx_description
1 polymer ?
#
loop_
_entity_poly.entity_id
_entity_poly.type
_entity_poly.pdbx_seq_one_letter_code
_entity_poly.pdbx_strand_id
1 'polypeptide(L)' 'MFLKILLISVVLLSLSMVGMMLNILIKKKGKFPEYRVGHNRALRQHGISCVKHDEIRCHNKRLKQDGGCAGC' A
#
# COMPACT_ATOMS: atom_id res chain seq x y z
N MET A 1 -31.73 -15.57 -23.70
CA MET A 1 -30.74 -14.48 -23.92
C MET A 1 -30.05 -14.09 -22.62
N PHE A 2 -30.79 -13.74 -21.57
CA PHE A 2 -30.26 -13.41 -20.24
C PHE A 2 -29.34 -14.48 -19.63
N LEU A 3 -29.77 -15.75 -19.59
CA LEU A 3 -28.99 -16.82 -18.96
C LEU A 3 -27.62 -17.06 -19.63
N LYS A 4 -27.52 -16.86 -20.95
CA LYS A 4 -26.25 -16.95 -21.68
C LYS A 4 -25.29 -15.83 -21.28
N ILE A 5 -25.81 -14.62 -21.11
CA ILE A 5 -25.03 -13.44 -20.69
C ILE A 5 -24.55 -13.63 -19.24
N LEU A 6 -25.44 -14.12 -18.36
CA LEU A 6 -25.11 -14.41 -16.96
C LEU A 6 -23.96 -15.42 -16.88
N LEU A 7 -24.05 -16.52 -17.64
CA LEU A 7 -23.05 -17.57 -17.64
C LEU A 7 -21.68 -17.06 -18.14
N ILE A 8 -21.67 -16.25 -19.20
CA ILE A 8 -20.45 -15.61 -19.70
C ILE A 8 -19.84 -14.65 -18.66
N SER A 9 -20.68 -13.83 -17.99
CA SER A 9 -20.23 -12.89 -16.96
C SER A 9 -19.60 -13.61 -15.77
N VAL A 10 -20.22 -14.68 -15.27
CA VAL A 10 -19.70 -15.48 -14.16
C VAL A 10 -18.35 -16.11 -14.52
N VAL A 11 -18.19 -16.63 -15.74
CA VAL A 11 -16.93 -17.20 -16.21
C VAL A 11 -15.81 -16.15 -16.26
N LEU A 12 -16.11 -14.94 -16.74
CA LEU A 12 -15.13 -13.84 -16.77
C LEU A 12 -14.73 -13.39 -15.35
N LEU A 13 -15.69 -13.25 -14.45
CA LEU A 13 -15.43 -12.88 -13.06
C LEU A 13 -14.60 -13.93 -12.32
N SER A 14 -14.95 -15.21 -12.50
CA SER A 14 -14.20 -16.31 -11.87
C SER A 14 -12.77 -16.38 -12.40
N LEU A 15 -12.57 -16.21 -13.71
CA LEU A 15 -11.23 -16.17 -14.31
C LEU A 15 -10.39 -15.01 -13.73
N SER A 16 -11.00 -13.84 -13.52
CA SER A 16 -10.36 -12.67 -12.93
C SER A 16 -9.92 -12.92 -11.49
N MET A 17 -10.81 -13.52 -10.67
CA MET A 17 -10.51 -13.88 -9.29
C MET A 17 -9.42 -14.94 -9.20
N VAL A 18 -9.45 -15.95 -10.08
CA VAL A 18 -8.39 -16.98 -10.15
C VAL A 18 -7.05 -16.32 -10.51
N GLY A 19 -7.00 -15.43 -11.49
CA GLY A 19 -5.77 -14.71 -11.84
C GLY A 19 -5.18 -13.94 -10.65
N MET A 20 -6.04 -13.28 -9.87
CA MET A 20 -5.63 -12.58 -8.64
C MET A 20 -5.14 -13.57 -7.56
N MET A 21 -5.85 -14.69 -7.38
CA MET A 21 -5.49 -15.76 -6.44
C MET A 21 -4.12 -16.36 -6.74
N LEU A 22 -3.83 -16.72 -7.99
CA LEU A 22 -2.55 -17.30 -8.38
C LEU A 22 -1.39 -16.33 -8.13
N ASN A 23 -1.59 -15.02 -8.36
CA ASN A 23 -0.57 -13.99 -8.16
C ASN A 23 -0.21 -13.81 -6.67
N ILE A 24 -1.15 -14.08 -5.75
CA ILE A 24 -0.94 -13.96 -4.30
C ILE A 24 -0.45 -15.28 -3.70
N LEU A 25 -1.06 -16.42 -4.04
CA LEU A 25 -0.76 -17.71 -3.42
C LEU A 25 0.43 -18.44 -4.06
N ILE A 26 0.59 -18.40 -5.38
CA ILE A 26 1.59 -19.22 -6.10
C ILE A 26 2.90 -18.45 -6.32
N LYS A 27 2.83 -17.13 -6.51
CA LYS A 27 4.03 -16.34 -6.80
C LYS A 27 4.95 -16.31 -5.57
N LYS A 28 6.24 -16.67 -5.73
CA LYS A 28 7.22 -16.54 -4.64
C LYS A 28 7.33 -15.05 -4.26
N LYS A 29 6.91 -14.71 -3.02
CA LYS A 29 6.68 -13.34 -2.51
C LYS A 29 5.41 -12.65 -3.02
N GLY A 30 4.36 -13.42 -3.35
CA GLY A 30 3.00 -12.90 -3.51
C GLY A 30 2.56 -12.25 -2.20
N LYS A 31 2.66 -10.93 -2.14
CA LYS A 31 2.12 -10.13 -1.05
C LYS A 31 1.04 -9.25 -1.63
N PHE A 32 0.01 -8.99 -0.84
CA PHE A 32 -0.89 -7.90 -1.16
C PHE A 32 -0.09 -6.60 -1.29
N PRO A 33 -0.46 -5.71 -2.23
CA PRO A 33 0.20 -4.43 -2.37
C PRO A 33 0.16 -3.65 -1.05
N GLU A 34 1.29 -3.08 -0.66
CA GLU A 34 1.41 -2.29 0.56
C GLU A 34 0.65 -0.97 0.39
N TYR A 35 -0.50 -0.82 1.04
CA TYR A 35 -1.31 0.41 0.97
C TYR A 35 -0.82 1.51 1.92
N ARG A 36 0.02 1.17 2.91
CA ARG A 36 0.58 2.16 3.84
C ARG A 36 1.79 2.84 3.22
N VAL A 37 1.69 4.16 3.03
CA VAL A 37 2.75 5.01 2.44
C VAL A 37 4.11 4.80 3.11
N GLY A 38 4.16 4.73 4.45
CA GLY A 38 5.42 4.59 5.20
C GLY A 38 6.15 3.26 4.99
N HIS A 39 5.45 2.18 4.65
CA HIS A 39 6.04 0.85 4.44
C HIS A 39 6.14 0.46 2.96
N ASN A 40 5.48 1.22 2.08
CA ASN A 40 5.45 0.95 0.65
C ASN A 40 6.74 1.43 -0.04
N ARG A 41 7.58 0.47 -0.42
CA ARG A 41 8.86 0.73 -1.12
C ARG A 41 8.66 1.33 -2.52
N ALA A 42 7.53 1.08 -3.20
CA ALA A 42 7.25 1.68 -4.50
C ALA A 42 6.98 3.18 -4.36
N LEU A 43 6.12 3.56 -3.41
CA LEU A 43 5.84 4.98 -3.12
C LEU A 43 7.09 5.74 -2.68
N ARG A 44 7.95 5.10 -1.86
CA ARG A 44 9.22 5.68 -1.44
C ARG A 44 10.20 5.91 -2.61
N GLN A 45 10.19 5.05 -3.64
CA GLN A 45 10.99 5.26 -4.86
C GLN A 45 10.50 6.47 -5.68
N HIS A 46 9.19 6.76 -5.60
CA HIS A 46 8.60 7.96 -6.20
C HIS A 46 8.70 9.21 -5.30
N GLY A 47 9.45 9.15 -4.19
CA GLY A 47 9.63 10.28 -3.28
C GLY A 47 8.40 10.60 -2.43
N ILE A 48 7.38 9.74 -2.44
CA ILE A 48 6.16 9.93 -1.66
C ILE A 48 6.41 9.39 -0.25
N SER A 49 6.41 10.30 0.73
CA SER A 49 6.61 10.01 2.16
C SER A 49 5.32 10.28 2.95
N CYS A 50 5.21 9.70 4.15
CA CYS A 50 4.10 10.00 5.04
C CYS A 50 4.28 11.41 5.62
N VAL A 51 3.29 12.27 5.44
CA VAL A 51 3.28 13.66 5.96
C VAL A 51 3.62 13.68 7.45
N LYS A 52 3.09 12.72 8.21
CA LYS A 52 3.34 12.58 9.65
C LYS A 52 4.81 12.37 10.02
N HIS A 53 5.54 11.68 9.16
CA HIS A 53 6.95 11.44 9.39
C HIS A 53 7.79 12.71 9.15
N ASP A 54 7.39 13.52 8.16
CA ASP A 54 8.08 14.78 7.85
C ASP A 54 7.81 15.87 8.89
N GLU A 55 6.59 15.98 9.43
CA GLU A 55 6.29 16.90 10.54
C GLU A 55 7.08 16.54 11.81
N ILE A 56 7.13 15.27 12.21
CA ILE A 56 7.89 14.80 13.38
C ILE A 56 9.39 15.06 13.18
N ARG A 57 9.90 14.81 11.97
CA ARG A 57 11.30 15.07 11.64
C ARG A 57 11.63 16.56 11.76
N CYS A 58 10.77 17.45 11.26
CA CYS A 58 10.95 18.89 11.39
C CYS A 58 10.87 19.34 12.86
N HIS A 59 9.91 18.83 13.62
CA HIS A 59 9.77 19.09 15.05
C HIS A 59 11.02 18.68 15.83
N ASN A 60 11.51 17.45 15.63
CA ASN A 60 12.73 16.95 16.29
C ASN A 60 14.00 17.72 15.89
N LYS A 61 14.08 18.23 14.65
CA LYS A 61 15.19 19.09 14.21
C LYS A 61 15.17 20.43 14.95
N ARG A 62 13.99 21.04 15.11
CA ARG A 62 13.85 22.28 15.89
C ARG A 62 14.20 22.06 17.36
N LEU A 63 13.66 21.00 17.99
CA LEU A 63 14.00 20.63 19.37
C LEU A 63 15.50 20.48 19.62
N LYS A 64 16.26 19.89 18.68
CA LYS A 64 17.73 19.77 18.77
C LYS A 64 18.46 21.11 18.62
N GLN A 65 17.91 22.02 17.83
CA GLN A 65 18.53 23.32 17.56
C GLN A 65 18.30 24.30 18.73
N ASP A 66 17.13 24.25 19.35
CA ASP A 66 16.72 25.14 20.44
C ASP A 66 17.21 24.68 21.83
N GLY A 67 18.21 23.79 21.91
CA GLY A 67 18.84 23.41 23.18
C GLY A 67 18.03 22.48 24.10
N GLY A 68 16.95 21.87 23.59
CA GLY A 68 16.18 20.83 24.26
C GLY A 68 15.19 21.34 25.31
N CYS A 69 13.89 21.06 25.09
CA CYS A 69 12.88 21.14 26.14
C CYS A 69 12.66 19.76 26.78
N ALA A 70 12.55 19.76 28.11
CA ALA A 70 12.12 18.62 28.91
C ALA A 70 10.59 18.39 28.77
N GLY A 71 10.20 17.13 28.52
CA GLY A 71 8.80 16.63 28.53
C GLY A 71 8.09 16.75 27.18
N CYS A 72 7.29 15.77 26.70
CA CYS A 72 6.70 14.57 27.29
C CYS A 72 7.14 13.28 26.56
#